data_AF-A0A8J6EU23-F1
#
_entry.id   AF-A0A8J6EU23-F1
#
_cell.length_a   1.000
_cell.length_b   1.000
_cell.length_c   1.000
_cell.angle_alpha   90.00
_cell.angle_beta   90.00
_cell.angle_gamma   90.00
#
_symmetry.space_group_name_H-M   'P 1'
#
loop_
_entity.id
_entity.type
_entity.pdbx_description
1 polymer ?
#
loop_
_entity_poly.entity_id
_entity_poly.type
_entity_poly.pdbx_seq_one_letter_code
_entity_poly.pdbx_strand_id
1 'polypeptide(L)'
;MHESLKLFDSICNNKWFTDTSIILFLNKKDIFQDKIRKSPLTICFPEYKGPNSFTEGVAHIQHQYESRNKSQKKQIYTHITCATDTNNIQFVFDAVTDVIIANNLRGCGLY
;
A
#
# COMPACT_ATOMS: atom_id res chain seq x y z
N MET A 1 -1.72 10.21 9.02
CA MET A 1 -0.95 8.95 8.90
C MET A 1 -1.30 7.97 10.01
N HIS A 2 -1.27 8.34 11.29
CA HIS A 2 -1.60 7.42 12.38
C HIS A 2 -3.01 6.83 12.31
N GLU A 3 -4.03 7.65 12.01
CA GLU A 3 -5.42 7.18 11.85
C GLU A 3 -5.57 6.21 10.68
N SER A 4 -4.97 6.53 9.52
CA SER A 4 -5.03 5.67 8.34
C SER A 4 -4.33 4.34 8.56
N LEU A 5 -3.22 4.31 9.32
CA LEU A 5 -2.55 3.07 9.71
C LEU A 5 -3.41 2.22 10.67
N LYS A 6 -4.08 2.84 11.66
CA LYS A 6 -4.99 2.13 12.57
C LYS A 6 -6.20 1.53 11.83
N LEU A 7 -6.78 2.29 10.92
CA LEU A 7 -7.88 1.82 10.07
C LEU A 7 -7.41 0.65 9.20
N PHE A 8 -6.23 0.77 8.57
CA PHE A 8 -5.66 -0.30 7.78
C PHE A 8 -5.39 -1.56 8.60
N ASP A 9 -4.81 -1.45 9.81
CA ASP A 9 -4.59 -2.60 10.70
C ASP A 9 -5.91 -3.31 11.05
N SER A 10 -6.98 -2.54 11.25
CA SER A 10 -8.32 -3.07 11.56
C SER A 10 -8.94 -3.81 10.38
N ILE A 11 -8.79 -3.31 9.15
CA ILE A 11 -9.30 -3.94 7.93
C ILE A 11 -8.44 -5.16 7.57
N CYS A 12 -7.12 -5.00 7.56
CA CYS A 12 -6.16 -6.00 7.13
C CYS A 12 -6.25 -7.27 7.99
N ASN A 13 -6.50 -7.11 9.29
CA ASN A 13 -6.56 -8.22 10.24
C ASN A 13 -7.99 -8.59 10.66
N ASN A 14 -9.00 -8.12 9.91
CA ASN A 14 -10.37 -8.49 10.19
C ASN A 14 -10.63 -9.95 9.82
N LYS A 15 -11.25 -10.71 10.73
CA LYS A 15 -11.62 -12.12 10.54
C LYS A 15 -12.45 -12.37 9.27
N TRP A 16 -13.29 -11.41 8.87
CA TRP A 16 -14.12 -11.53 7.66
C TRP A 16 -13.34 -11.34 6.36
N PHE A 17 -12.12 -10.78 6.44
CA PHE A 17 -11.25 -10.55 5.29
C PHE A 17 -9.99 -11.41 5.32
N THR A 18 -9.92 -12.47 6.14
CA THR A 18 -8.69 -13.25 6.36
C THR A 18 -8.01 -13.71 5.05
N ASP A 19 -8.79 -14.25 4.13
CA ASP A 19 -8.32 -14.80 2.84
C ASP A 19 -8.49 -13.81 1.66
N THR A 20 -8.81 -12.55 1.94
CA THR A 20 -8.98 -11.51 0.93
C THR A 20 -7.67 -10.76 0.71
N SER A 21 -7.18 -10.73 -0.53
CA SER A 21 -6.04 -9.88 -0.91
C SER A 21 -6.41 -8.40 -0.85
N ILE A 22 -5.44 -7.53 -0.61
CA ILE A 22 -5.66 -6.08 -0.48
C ILE A 22 -4.89 -5.33 -1.56
N ILE A 23 -5.56 -4.39 -2.21
CA ILE A 23 -4.92 -3.40 -3.07
C ILE A 23 -4.77 -2.12 -2.27
N LEU A 24 -3.53 -1.67 -2.04
CA LEU A 24 -3.22 -0.48 -1.25
C LEU A 24 -2.78 0.66 -2.17
N PHE A 25 -3.53 1.75 -2.16
CA PHE A 25 -3.16 2.96 -2.89
C PHE A 25 -2.57 4.02 -1.95
N LEU A 26 -1.27 4.26 -2.12
CA LEU A 26 -0.57 5.41 -1.54
C LEU A 26 -0.76 6.62 -2.46
N ASN A 27 -1.89 7.29 -2.29
CA ASN A 27 -2.28 8.43 -3.13
C ASN A 27 -1.59 9.74 -2.70
N LYS A 28 -1.68 10.77 -3.55
CA LYS A 28 -1.10 12.12 -3.39
C LYS A 28 0.43 12.14 -3.51
N LYS A 29 0.97 11.32 -4.41
CA LYS A 29 2.40 11.27 -4.77
C LYS A 29 3.01 12.66 -5.01
N ASP A 30 2.31 13.46 -5.80
CA ASP A 30 2.65 14.84 -6.17
C ASP A 30 2.86 15.72 -4.94
N ILE A 31 1.88 15.73 -4.03
CA ILE A 31 1.94 16.52 -2.80
C ILE A 31 3.06 16.03 -1.89
N PHE A 32 3.28 14.71 -1.81
CA PHE A 32 4.34 14.14 -0.98
C PHE A 32 5.73 14.53 -1.49
N GLN A 33 5.93 14.50 -2.82
CA GLN A 33 7.20 14.87 -3.47
C GLN A 33 7.64 16.30 -3.14
N ASP A 34 6.69 17.24 -3.03
CA ASP A 34 7.00 18.61 -2.64
C ASP A 34 7.16 18.79 -1.13
N LYS A 35 6.34 18.09 -0.33
CA LYS A 35 6.38 18.21 1.13
C LYS A 35 7.65 17.65 1.74
N ILE A 36 8.13 16.50 1.26
CA ILE A 36 9.31 15.84 1.83
C ILE A 36 10.54 16.75 1.78
N ARG A 37 10.65 17.62 0.79
CA ARG A 37 11.75 18.60 0.66
C ARG A 37 11.75 19.67 1.75
N LYS A 38 10.59 19.97 2.34
CA LYS A 38 10.38 21.06 3.30
C LYS A 38 10.14 20.57 4.72
N SER A 39 9.60 19.37 4.85
CA SER A 39 9.16 18.79 6.13
C SER A 39 9.68 17.36 6.22
N PRO A 40 10.59 17.08 7.16
CA PRO A 40 11.17 15.75 7.28
C PRO A 40 10.12 14.73 7.70
N LEU A 41 10.28 13.49 7.22
CA LEU A 41 9.37 12.39 7.53
C LEU A 41 9.29 12.08 9.04
N THR A 42 10.34 12.44 9.79
CA THR A 42 10.42 12.28 11.25
C THR A 42 9.33 13.01 12.04
N ILE A 43 8.69 14.02 11.45
CA ILE A 43 7.52 14.68 12.06
C ILE A 43 6.37 13.69 12.23
N CYS A 44 6.20 12.78 11.28
CA CYS A 44 5.16 11.74 11.32
C CYS A 44 5.67 10.42 11.92
N PHE A 45 6.95 10.10 11.70
CA PHE A 45 7.59 8.85 12.11
C PHE A 45 8.91 9.14 12.81
N PRO A 46 8.90 9.49 14.11
CA PRO A 46 10.11 9.88 14.85
C PRO A 46 11.24 8.84 14.80
N GLU A 47 10.90 7.57 14.61
CA GLU A 47 11.80 6.44 14.47
C GLU A 47 12.50 6.35 13.10
N TYR A 48 12.06 7.14 12.11
CA TYR A 48 12.61 7.11 10.76
C TYR A 48 14.04 7.66 10.73
N LYS A 49 14.99 6.81 10.34
CA LYS A 49 16.42 7.14 10.23
C LYS A 49 16.92 7.27 8.78
N GLY A 50 16.01 7.11 7.82
CA GLY A 50 16.36 7.13 6.40
C GLY A 50 16.58 8.55 5.86
N PRO A 51 17.10 8.68 4.63
CA PRO A 51 17.26 9.96 3.96
C PRO A 51 15.93 10.67 3.74
N ASN A 52 15.92 12.00 3.81
CA ASN A 52 14.73 12.81 3.52
C ASN A 52 14.48 12.95 2.00
N SER A 53 14.37 11.82 1.32
CA SER A 53 14.16 11.71 -0.13
C SER A 53 12.79 11.11 -0.43
N PHE A 54 12.24 11.43 -1.61
CA PHE A 54 10.93 10.90 -2.02
C PHE A 54 10.92 9.36 -2.04
N THR A 55 11.92 8.74 -2.68
CA THR A 55 11.99 7.28 -2.84
C THR A 55 12.03 6.56 -1.49
N GLU A 56 12.93 6.98 -0.61
CA GLU A 56 13.08 6.38 0.72
C GLU A 56 11.87 6.64 1.63
N GLY A 57 11.28 7.83 1.52
CA GLY A 57 10.09 8.18 2.29
C GLY A 57 8.86 7.37 1.88
N VAL A 58 8.67 7.17 0.57
CA VAL A 58 7.60 6.30 0.05
C VAL A 58 7.82 4.85 0.48
N ALA A 59 9.04 4.33 0.32
CA ALA A 59 9.37 2.97 0.73
C ALA A 59 9.09 2.75 2.23
N HIS A 60 9.44 3.72 3.07
CA HIS A 60 9.14 3.65 4.49
C HIS A 60 7.64 3.67 4.76
N ILE A 61 6.88 4.57 4.13
CA ILE A 61 5.42 4.62 4.29
C ILE A 61 4.80 3.30 3.87
N GLN A 62 5.18 2.75 2.71
CA GLN A 62 4.73 1.44 2.24
C GLN A 62 5.00 0.35 3.29
N HIS A 63 6.22 0.28 3.82
CA HIS A 63 6.58 -0.66 4.86
C HIS A 63 5.72 -0.52 6.14
N GLN A 64 5.38 0.71 6.55
CA GLN A 64 4.53 0.95 7.71
C GLN A 64 3.12 0.37 7.56
N TYR A 65 2.61 0.28 6.32
CA TYR A 65 1.33 -0.38 6.03
C TYR A 65 1.50 -1.90 5.90
N GLU A 66 2.46 -2.36 5.10
CA GLU A 66 2.67 -3.79 4.84
C GLU A 66 3.00 -4.58 6.13
N SER A 67 3.73 -3.96 7.06
CA SER A 67 4.03 -4.54 8.38
C SER A 67 2.80 -4.74 9.28
N ARG A 68 1.64 -4.17 8.95
CA ARG A 68 0.37 -4.42 9.67
C ARG A 68 -0.30 -5.73 9.26
N ASN A 69 0.17 -6.37 8.19
CA ASN A 69 -0.33 -7.67 7.79
C ASN A 69 0.16 -8.77 8.74
N LYS A 70 -0.77 -9.36 9.50
CA LYS A 70 -0.47 -10.47 10.40
C LYS A 70 -0.65 -11.84 9.73
N SER A 71 -1.11 -11.88 8.48
CA SER A 71 -1.30 -13.11 7.71
C SER A 71 -0.15 -13.32 6.73
N GLN A 72 0.50 -14.49 6.80
CA GLN A 72 1.55 -14.88 5.85
C GLN A 72 1.01 -15.22 4.46
N LYS A 73 -0.30 -15.49 4.33
CA LYS A 73 -0.92 -15.86 3.05
C LYS A 73 -1.48 -14.65 2.31
N LYS A 74 -1.97 -13.67 3.04
CA LYS A 74 -2.60 -12.46 2.50
C LYS A 74 -1.56 -11.64 1.74
N GLN A 75 -1.87 -11.30 0.50
CA GLN A 75 -1.06 -10.44 -0.33
C GLN A 75 -1.57 -8.99 -0.24
N ILE A 76 -0.63 -8.03 -0.15
CA ILE A 76 -0.90 -6.60 -0.25
C ILE A 76 -0.19 -6.09 -1.50
N TYR A 77 -0.96 -5.58 -2.46
CA TYR A 77 -0.46 -4.99 -3.69
C TYR A 77 -0.43 -3.47 -3.52
N THR A 78 0.76 -2.92 -3.24
CA THR A 78 0.94 -1.50 -3.00
C THR A 78 1.22 -0.74 -4.29
N HIS A 79 0.48 0.34 -4.54
CA HIS A 79 0.70 1.25 -5.66
C HIS A 79 0.72 2.70 -5.21
N ILE A 80 1.67 3.45 -5.78
CA ILE A 80 1.82 4.88 -5.51
C ILE A 80 1.09 5.64 -6.62
N THR A 81 0.07 6.40 -6.25
CA THR A 81 -0.84 7.03 -7.20
C THR A 81 -0.91 8.55 -7.00
N CYS A 82 -1.34 9.23 -8.06
CA CYS A 82 -1.76 10.62 -8.01
C CYS A 82 -3.20 10.67 -8.51
N ALA A 83 -4.10 11.33 -7.77
CA ALA A 83 -5.53 11.35 -8.09
C ALA A 83 -5.85 12.00 -9.45
N THR A 84 -4.95 12.82 -9.98
CA THR A 84 -5.07 13.45 -11.30
C THR A 84 -4.50 12.59 -12.43
N ASP A 85 -3.81 11.49 -12.11
CA ASP A 85 -3.24 10.54 -13.07
C ASP A 85 -4.15 9.30 -13.18
N THR A 86 -5.38 9.53 -13.67
CA THR A 86 -6.45 8.52 -13.78
C THR A 86 -6.16 7.41 -14.79
N ASN A 87 -5.21 7.60 -15.71
CA ASN A 87 -4.80 6.58 -16.68
C ASN A 87 -4.03 5.42 -16.05
N ASN A 88 -3.39 5.66 -14.89
CA ASN A 88 -2.66 4.63 -14.16
C ASN A 88 -3.58 3.66 -13.41
N ILE A 89 -4.77 4.12 -13.00
CA ILE A 89 -5.65 3.34 -12.11
C ILE A 89 -6.29 2.17 -12.85
N GLN A 90 -6.76 2.35 -14.09
CA GLN A 90 -7.39 1.26 -14.85
C GLN A 90 -6.38 0.14 -15.14
N PHE A 91 -5.18 0.48 -15.61
CA PHE A 91 -4.12 -0.51 -15.84
C PHE A 91 -3.70 -1.25 -14.57
N VAL A 92 -3.60 -0.54 -13.44
CA VAL A 92 -3.30 -1.15 -12.14
C VAL A 92 -4.42 -2.07 -11.68
N PHE A 93 -5.68 -1.67 -11.88
CA PHE A 93 -6.82 -2.54 -11.57
C PHE A 93 -6.79 -3.80 -12.41
N ASP A 94 -6.63 -3.68 -13.73
CA ASP A 94 -6.62 -4.83 -14.63
C ASP A 94 -5.49 -5.80 -14.28
N ALA A 95 -4.27 -5.30 -14.06
CA ALA A 95 -3.11 -6.12 -13.69
C ALA A 95 -3.28 -6.83 -12.34
N VAL A 96 -3.86 -6.16 -11.34
CA VAL A 96 -4.07 -6.75 -10.03
C VAL A 96 -5.25 -7.73 -10.04
N THR A 97 -6.30 -7.42 -10.79
CA THR A 97 -7.43 -8.33 -11.02
C THR A 97 -6.96 -9.60 -11.68
N ASP A 98 -6.10 -9.54 -12.70
CA ASP A 98 -5.53 -10.74 -13.35
C ASP A 98 -4.69 -11.58 -12.37
N VAL A 99 -3.84 -10.95 -11.56
CA VAL A 99 -3.01 -11.67 -10.57
C VAL A 99 -3.87 -12.32 -9.49
N ILE A 100 -4.88 -11.60 -8.97
CA ILE A 100 -5.78 -12.12 -7.94
C ILE A 100 -6.65 -13.24 -8.52
N ILE A 101 -7.20 -13.08 -9.73
CA ILE A 101 -7.99 -14.11 -10.41
C ILE A 101 -7.13 -15.33 -10.69
N ALA A 102 -5.92 -15.17 -11.23
CA ALA A 102 -5.01 -16.27 -11.51
C ALA A 102 -4.63 -17.04 -10.24
N ASN A 103 -4.40 -16.36 -9.11
CA ASN A 103 -4.11 -17.00 -7.83
C ASN A 103 -5.34 -17.73 -7.27
N ASN A 104 -6.54 -17.14 -7.39
CA ASN A 104 -7.78 -17.80 -6.98
C ASN A 104 -8.09 -19.02 -7.84
N LEU A 105 -7.89 -18.95 -9.16
CA LEU A 105 -8.08 -20.08 -10.10
C LEU A 105 -7.09 -21.22 -9.81
N ARG A 106 -5.82 -20.90 -9.50
CA ARG A 106 -4.84 -21.90 -9.03
C ARG A 106 -5.27 -22.56 -7.72
N GLY A 107 -5.84 -21.79 -6.78
CA GLY A 107 -6.39 -22.31 -5.54
C GLY A 107 -7.55 -23.30 -5.72
N CYS A 108 -8.27 -23.22 -6.86
CA CYS A 108 -9.35 -24.12 -7.23
C CYS A 108 -8.92 -25.29 -8.12
N GLY A 109 -7.63 -25.40 -8.49
CA GLY A 109 -7.13 -26.48 -9.36
C GLY A 109 -7.52 -26.35 -10.83
N LEU A 110 -7.89 -25.16 -11.29
CA LEU A 110 -8.28 -24.88 -12.68
C LEU A 110 -7.09 -24.44 -13.55
N TYR A 111 -5.86 -24.61 -13.08
CA TYR A 111 -4.61 -24.27 -13.77
C TYR A 111 -3.45 -25.15 -13.28
#